data_AF-A0A934BZ92-F1
#
_entry.id   AF-A0A934BZ92-F1
#
_cell.length_a   1.000
_cell.length_b   1.000
_cell.length_c   1.000
_cell.angle_alpha   90.00
_cell.angle_beta   90.00
_cell.angle_gamma   90.00
#
_symmetry.space_group_name_H-M   'P 1'
#
loop_
_entity.id
_entity.type
_entity.pdbx_description
1 polymer ?
#
loop_
_entity_poly.entity_id
_entity_poly.type
_entity_poly.pdbx_seq_one_letter_code
_entity_poly.pdbx_strand_id
1 'polypeptide(L)'
;MPPSPTSDPLRRRMAVGVERTLQAAARALAHWRARRQADRHPPVAADLRGGRCHCPAGLARHYVHSEGLREACDLVIDFGSNVRAPHRPSVPVAHTAAAAAQLAPGAVVHVKTELLDAFIAQVLPRVRSPFVLVSGDSDASAGARHEALLADPRLVHWFVQNCDRPGRHPRLTRIPIGLDNPVYTKFEKRLGFALTMALGRTPFDPSIQRNDIGDQARLQAVAATLPPPAARPCRALATFHQNQKIIRPSLRDLPDRAEAWHALAQSPCCHFVSRRLRQEECWTRHGDFAFELSPRGNGLDCFRTWEALLLGTIPIVRTSTLDPLYEDEDLPVVIIRDWREVTATALARWREELGGKLAGVERRLLLSTWVDRIRKASPGASTR
;
A
#
# COMPACT_ATOMS: atom_id res chain seq x y z
N MET A 1 30.07 -15.45 -16.25
CA MET A 1 30.05 -14.08 -15.70
C MET A 1 29.85 -13.10 -16.84
N PRO A 2 28.79 -12.29 -16.88
CA PRO A 2 28.72 -11.12 -17.74
C PRO A 2 29.37 -9.91 -17.04
N PRO A 3 30.00 -8.97 -17.79
CA PRO A 3 30.77 -7.88 -17.21
C PRO A 3 29.88 -6.86 -16.49
N SER A 4 30.38 -6.32 -15.37
CA SER A 4 29.72 -5.25 -14.63
C SER A 4 29.80 -3.93 -15.43
N PRO A 5 28.72 -3.14 -15.51
CA PRO A 5 28.79 -1.82 -16.11
C PRO A 5 29.52 -0.87 -15.14
N THR A 6 30.80 -0.64 -15.40
CA THR A 6 31.62 0.41 -14.79
C THR A 6 31.09 1.77 -15.22
N SER A 7 30.10 2.28 -14.50
CA SER A 7 29.63 3.65 -14.65
C SER A 7 30.27 4.54 -13.58
N ASP A 8 30.99 5.55 -14.04
CA ASP A 8 31.63 6.61 -13.25
C ASP A 8 30.71 7.15 -12.10
N PRO A 9 31.13 7.00 -10.83
CA PRO A 9 30.39 7.46 -9.65
C PRO A 9 30.09 8.96 -9.63
N LEU A 10 30.98 9.80 -10.20
CA LEU A 10 30.85 11.25 -10.21
C LEU A 10 29.76 11.70 -11.19
N ARG A 11 29.77 11.15 -12.41
CA ARG A 11 28.69 11.36 -13.39
C ARG A 11 27.32 10.87 -12.88
N ARG A 12 27.28 9.78 -12.11
CA ARG A 12 26.05 9.31 -11.43
C ARG A 12 25.55 10.31 -10.37
N ARG A 13 26.45 10.84 -9.52
CA ARG A 13 26.09 11.82 -8.49
C ARG A 13 25.56 13.12 -9.10
N MET A 14 26.18 13.62 -10.17
CA MET A 14 25.73 14.83 -10.86
C MET A 14 24.36 14.65 -11.52
N ALA A 15 24.12 13.53 -12.21
CA ALA A 15 22.83 13.24 -12.83
C ALA A 15 21.68 13.15 -11.79
N VAL A 16 21.93 12.50 -10.65
CA VAL A 16 20.97 12.42 -9.53
C VAL A 16 20.71 13.81 -8.93
N GLY A 17 21.73 14.66 -8.83
CA GLY A 17 21.59 16.04 -8.38
C GLY A 17 20.67 16.86 -9.30
N VAL A 18 20.90 16.81 -10.61
CA VAL A 18 20.08 17.52 -11.60
C VAL A 18 18.63 17.03 -11.59
N GLU A 19 18.40 15.71 -11.54
CA GLU A 19 17.06 15.14 -11.46
C GLU A 19 16.30 15.59 -10.20
N ARG A 20 16.96 15.59 -9.04
CA ARG A 20 16.36 16.06 -7.79
C ARG A 20 15.96 17.53 -7.85
N THR A 21 16.81 18.37 -8.44
CA THR A 21 16.51 19.80 -8.61
C THR A 21 15.32 20.00 -9.55
N LEU A 22 15.26 19.29 -10.67
CA LEU A 22 14.13 19.36 -11.61
C LEU A 22 12.82 18.87 -10.97
N GLN A 23 12.86 17.76 -10.21
CA GLN A 23 11.69 17.27 -9.48
C GLN A 23 11.23 18.26 -8.41
N ALA A 24 12.16 18.88 -7.68
CA ALA A 24 11.84 19.90 -6.70
C ALA A 24 11.18 21.14 -7.34
N ALA A 25 11.72 21.61 -8.47
CA ALA A 25 11.16 22.73 -9.22
C ALA A 25 9.76 22.40 -9.78
N ALA A 26 9.57 21.21 -10.34
CA ALA A 26 8.27 20.75 -10.84
C ALA A 26 7.21 20.67 -9.72
N ARG A 27 7.58 20.12 -8.55
CA ARG A 27 6.71 20.10 -7.37
C ARG A 27 6.38 21.49 -6.87
N ALA A 28 7.37 22.40 -6.82
CA ALA A 28 7.16 23.79 -6.40
C ALA A 28 6.19 24.52 -7.35
N LEU A 29 6.34 24.31 -8.67
CA LEU A 29 5.44 24.87 -9.67
C LEU A 29 4.02 24.30 -9.56
N ALA A 30 3.89 22.98 -9.40
CA ALA A 30 2.59 22.32 -9.21
C ALA A 30 1.89 22.85 -7.94
N HIS A 31 2.65 22.99 -6.85
CA HIS A 31 2.17 23.56 -5.60
C HIS A 31 1.73 25.01 -5.75
N TRP A 32 2.52 25.85 -6.43
CA TRP A 32 2.18 27.24 -6.71
C TRP A 32 0.91 27.36 -7.56
N ARG A 33 0.76 26.54 -8.61
CA ARG A 33 -0.43 26.52 -9.46
C ARG A 33 -1.67 26.10 -8.65
N ALA A 34 -1.57 25.02 -7.88
CA ALA A 34 -2.66 24.53 -7.05
C ALA A 34 -3.07 25.56 -5.98
N ARG A 35 -2.10 26.24 -5.35
CA ARG A 35 -2.36 27.37 -4.43
C ARG A 35 -3.14 28.48 -5.09
N ARG A 36 -2.65 29.01 -6.23
CA ARG A 36 -3.34 30.10 -6.93
C ARG A 36 -4.75 29.73 -7.38
N GLN A 37 -4.97 28.48 -7.78
CA GLN A 37 -6.29 28.00 -8.13
C GLN A 37 -7.21 27.95 -6.91
N ALA A 38 -6.73 27.40 -5.80
CA ALA A 38 -7.49 27.29 -4.55
C ALA A 38 -7.74 28.65 -3.88
N ASP A 39 -6.85 29.63 -4.04
CA ASP A 39 -7.08 31.00 -3.55
C ASP A 39 -8.20 31.70 -4.33
N ARG A 40 -8.28 31.45 -5.65
CA ARG A 40 -9.33 32.01 -6.52
C ARG A 40 -10.69 31.32 -6.33
N HIS A 41 -10.67 30.02 -6.13
CA HIS A 41 -11.85 29.19 -5.93
C HIS A 41 -11.61 28.29 -4.72
N PRO A 42 -11.84 28.81 -3.50
CA PRO A 42 -11.68 28.03 -2.27
C PRO A 42 -12.58 26.80 -2.30
N PRO A 43 -12.03 25.59 -2.08
CA PRO A 43 -12.82 24.37 -2.14
C PRO A 43 -13.79 24.31 -0.96
N VAL A 44 -15.02 23.89 -1.22
CA VAL A 44 -15.99 23.54 -0.17
C VAL A 44 -15.88 22.07 0.19
N ALA A 45 -16.49 21.65 1.30
CA ALA A 45 -16.45 20.25 1.75
C ALA A 45 -16.97 19.26 0.68
N ALA A 46 -17.98 19.67 -0.11
CA ALA A 46 -18.51 18.84 -1.20
C ALA A 46 -17.47 18.57 -2.31
N ASP A 47 -16.60 19.54 -2.61
CA ASP A 47 -15.55 19.39 -3.64
C ASP A 47 -14.48 18.38 -3.21
N LEU A 48 -14.25 18.29 -1.89
CA LEU A 48 -13.20 17.47 -1.30
C LEU A 48 -13.70 16.09 -0.82
N ARG A 49 -14.96 15.76 -1.10
CA ARG A 49 -15.54 14.47 -0.72
C ARG A 49 -14.89 13.33 -1.50
N GLY A 50 -14.79 12.17 -0.88
CA GLY A 50 -14.52 10.92 -1.59
C GLY A 50 -15.66 10.58 -2.57
N GLY A 51 -15.33 9.85 -3.63
CA GLY A 51 -16.29 9.44 -4.65
C GLY A 51 -16.28 7.93 -4.88
N ARG A 52 -16.27 7.53 -6.14
CA ARG A 52 -16.03 6.12 -6.52
C ARG A 52 -14.55 5.94 -6.81
N CYS A 53 -13.98 4.82 -6.38
CA CYS A 53 -12.64 4.44 -6.82
C CYS A 53 -12.63 4.05 -8.30
N HIS A 54 -11.45 3.90 -8.89
CA HIS A 54 -11.29 3.57 -10.31
C HIS A 54 -11.51 2.09 -10.66
N CYS A 55 -11.91 1.25 -9.70
CA CYS A 55 -12.23 -0.14 -9.96
C CYS A 55 -13.48 -0.28 -10.86
N PRO A 56 -13.52 -1.29 -11.75
CA PRO A 56 -14.71 -1.57 -12.57
C PRO A 56 -15.96 -1.82 -11.72
N ALA A 57 -17.11 -1.27 -12.13
CA ALA A 57 -18.37 -1.34 -11.39
C ALA A 57 -19.04 -2.74 -11.34
N GLY A 58 -18.41 -3.77 -11.93
CA GLY A 58 -18.94 -5.14 -12.04
C GLY A 58 -18.02 -6.22 -11.47
N LEU A 59 -17.10 -5.86 -10.56
CA LEU A 59 -16.27 -6.86 -9.89
C LEU A 59 -17.13 -7.79 -9.03
N ALA A 60 -16.94 -9.10 -9.17
CA ALA A 60 -17.64 -10.09 -8.33
C ALA A 60 -17.33 -9.89 -6.85
N ARG A 61 -16.06 -9.60 -6.52
CA ARG A 61 -15.61 -9.14 -5.22
C ARG A 61 -14.76 -7.89 -5.38
N HIS A 62 -15.00 -6.90 -4.54
CA HIS A 62 -14.20 -5.69 -4.49
C HIS A 62 -13.32 -5.74 -3.25
N TYR A 63 -12.04 -6.04 -3.44
CA TYR A 63 -11.08 -6.18 -2.36
C TYR A 63 -10.54 -4.83 -1.90
N VAL A 64 -10.15 -4.75 -0.63
CA VAL A 64 -9.61 -3.56 0.02
C VAL A 64 -8.35 -3.07 -0.71
N HIS A 65 -8.25 -1.75 -0.85
CA HIS A 65 -7.10 -1.04 -1.42
C HIS A 65 -7.14 0.42 -0.95
N SER A 66 -6.00 1.11 -0.92
CA SER A 66 -5.89 2.47 -0.36
C SER A 66 -6.83 3.49 -1.02
N GLU A 67 -6.98 3.43 -2.35
CA GLU A 67 -7.93 4.33 -3.02
C GLU A 67 -9.37 4.08 -2.58
N GLY A 68 -9.81 2.83 -2.49
CA GLY A 68 -11.18 2.51 -2.07
C GLY A 68 -11.48 3.07 -0.68
N LEU A 69 -10.54 2.93 0.26
CA LEU A 69 -10.65 3.49 1.62
C LEU A 69 -10.70 5.02 1.60
N ARG A 70 -9.85 5.65 0.78
CA ARG A 70 -9.83 7.12 0.59
C ARG A 70 -11.14 7.63 0.03
N GLU A 71 -11.61 7.05 -1.06
CA GLU A 71 -12.84 7.48 -1.76
C GLU A 71 -14.09 7.22 -0.93
N ALA A 72 -14.04 6.32 0.05
CA ALA A 72 -15.14 6.09 0.98
C ALA A 72 -15.27 7.19 2.07
N CYS A 73 -14.41 8.21 2.13
CA CYS A 73 -14.40 9.22 3.19
C CYS A 73 -15.20 10.50 2.83
N ASP A 74 -15.65 11.23 3.85
CA ASP A 74 -16.47 12.45 3.69
C ASP A 74 -15.63 13.69 3.37
N LEU A 75 -14.35 13.68 3.78
CA LEU A 75 -13.35 14.69 3.43
C LEU A 75 -12.05 13.99 3.09
N VAL A 76 -11.44 14.32 1.96
CA VAL A 76 -10.18 13.74 1.49
C VAL A 76 -9.11 14.81 1.36
N ILE A 77 -7.99 14.58 2.06
CA ILE A 77 -6.79 15.41 2.01
C ILE A 77 -5.66 14.58 1.40
N ASP A 78 -5.47 14.69 0.08
CA ASP A 78 -4.62 13.80 -0.71
C ASP A 78 -3.70 14.53 -1.70
N PHE A 79 -3.35 15.79 -1.40
CA PHE A 79 -2.48 16.60 -2.25
C PHE A 79 -1.22 15.84 -2.70
N GLY A 80 -1.02 15.76 -4.02
CA GLY A 80 0.13 15.06 -4.61
C GLY A 80 0.00 13.53 -4.62
N SER A 81 -1.20 12.97 -4.40
CA SER A 81 -1.48 11.54 -4.59
C SER A 81 -1.06 11.07 -5.99
N ASN A 82 -0.68 9.79 -6.06
CA ASN A 82 -0.28 9.14 -7.29
C ASN A 82 -1.47 8.69 -8.15
N VAL A 83 -2.68 8.74 -7.58
CA VAL A 83 -3.93 8.39 -8.26
C VAL A 83 -4.74 9.65 -8.46
N ARG A 84 -5.07 9.96 -9.71
CA ARG A 84 -5.84 11.16 -10.06
C ARG A 84 -7.32 10.93 -9.76
N ALA A 85 -7.94 11.75 -8.93
CA ALA A 85 -9.38 11.81 -8.78
C ALA A 85 -9.93 12.91 -9.72
N PRO A 86 -10.57 12.58 -10.85
CA PRO A 86 -11.03 13.60 -11.82
C PRO A 86 -12.13 14.50 -11.26
N HIS A 87 -12.89 14.00 -10.27
CA HIS A 87 -13.99 14.71 -9.60
C HIS A 87 -13.57 15.58 -8.42
N ARG A 88 -12.32 15.45 -7.93
CA ARG A 88 -11.84 16.16 -6.74
C ARG A 88 -10.63 17.04 -7.10
N PRO A 89 -10.64 18.34 -6.77
CA PRO A 89 -9.49 19.20 -7.03
C PRO A 89 -8.31 18.81 -6.13
N SER A 90 -7.11 18.80 -6.70
CA SER A 90 -5.87 18.63 -5.93
C SER A 90 -5.48 19.97 -5.31
N VAL A 91 -5.76 20.13 -4.02
CA VAL A 91 -5.54 21.39 -3.28
C VAL A 91 -4.53 21.20 -2.15
N PRO A 92 -3.67 22.19 -1.86
CA PRO A 92 -2.77 22.13 -0.71
C PRO A 92 -3.52 21.95 0.61
N VAL A 93 -2.88 21.30 1.59
CA VAL A 93 -3.49 20.95 2.90
C VAL A 93 -4.12 22.16 3.60
N ALA A 94 -3.46 23.33 3.60
CA ALA A 94 -3.98 24.56 4.21
C ALA A 94 -5.37 24.95 3.70
N HIS A 95 -5.64 24.75 2.40
CA HIS A 95 -6.90 25.12 1.75
C HIS A 95 -8.07 24.18 2.10
N THR A 96 -7.79 23.06 2.77
CA THR A 96 -8.82 22.14 3.27
C THR A 96 -9.37 22.55 4.64
N ALA A 97 -8.73 23.51 5.33
CA ALA A 97 -9.09 23.88 6.70
C ALA A 97 -10.50 24.48 6.84
N ALA A 98 -10.95 25.25 5.83
CA ALA A 98 -12.31 25.82 5.83
C ALA A 98 -13.39 24.75 5.66
N ALA A 99 -13.14 23.74 4.83
CA ALA A 99 -14.00 22.57 4.70
C ALA A 99 -14.00 21.72 5.99
N ALA A 100 -12.83 21.51 6.58
CA ALA A 100 -12.69 20.76 7.83
C ALA A 100 -13.41 21.42 9.03
N ALA A 101 -13.52 22.76 9.03
CA ALA A 101 -14.26 23.50 10.04
C ALA A 101 -15.78 23.28 10.00
N GLN A 102 -16.30 22.80 8.87
CA GLN A 102 -17.73 22.59 8.60
C GLN A 102 -18.11 21.10 8.62
N LEU A 103 -17.23 20.22 9.11
CA LEU A 103 -17.50 18.79 9.20
C LEU A 103 -18.69 18.51 10.11
N ALA A 104 -19.60 17.67 9.61
CA ALA A 104 -20.64 17.08 10.43
C ALA A 104 -20.02 16.23 11.56
N PRO A 105 -20.64 16.16 12.75
CA PRO A 105 -20.25 15.21 13.78
C PRO A 105 -20.17 13.79 13.23
N GLY A 106 -19.06 13.11 13.53
CA GLY A 106 -18.77 11.77 13.06
C GLY A 106 -18.20 11.68 11.64
N ALA A 107 -18.00 12.78 10.92
CA ALA A 107 -17.46 12.73 9.56
C ALA A 107 -16.14 11.93 9.49
N VAL A 108 -15.99 11.15 8.43
CA VAL A 108 -14.79 10.36 8.16
C VAL A 108 -13.83 11.18 7.30
N VAL A 109 -12.63 11.44 7.82
CA VAL A 109 -11.61 12.25 7.17
C VAL A 109 -10.46 11.34 6.73
N HIS A 110 -10.18 11.30 5.42
CA HIS A 110 -8.96 10.69 4.90
C HIS A 110 -7.82 11.71 4.84
N VAL A 111 -6.65 11.34 5.34
CA VAL A 111 -5.41 12.09 5.17
C VAL A 111 -4.34 11.19 4.61
N LYS A 112 -3.78 11.54 3.44
CA LYS A 112 -2.62 10.85 2.88
C LYS A 112 -1.47 10.91 3.89
N THR A 113 -0.80 9.79 4.17
CA THR A 113 0.09 9.67 5.34
C THR A 113 1.18 10.75 5.41
N GLU A 114 1.82 11.13 4.30
CA GLU A 114 2.87 12.19 4.30
C GLU A 114 2.32 13.60 4.58
N LEU A 115 1.00 13.78 4.58
CA LEU A 115 0.34 15.05 4.87
C LEU A 115 -0.14 15.15 6.32
N LEU A 116 0.04 14.11 7.15
CA LEU A 116 -0.44 14.09 8.54
C LEU A 116 0.15 15.22 9.38
N ASP A 117 1.45 15.49 9.31
CA ASP A 117 2.07 16.60 10.04
C ASP A 117 1.43 17.96 9.65
N ALA A 118 1.22 18.17 8.35
CA ALA A 118 0.61 19.39 7.85
C ALA A 118 -0.87 19.49 8.25
N PHE A 119 -1.59 18.37 8.26
CA PHE A 119 -2.97 18.29 8.74
C PHE A 119 -3.05 18.66 10.23
N ILE A 120 -2.20 18.08 11.07
CA ILE A 120 -2.14 18.36 12.52
C ILE A 120 -1.86 19.85 12.76
N ALA A 121 -0.93 20.45 12.01
CA ALA A 121 -0.55 21.84 12.20
C ALA A 121 -1.57 22.85 11.63
N GLN A 122 -2.19 22.55 10.50
CA GLN A 122 -2.91 23.57 9.70
C GLN A 122 -4.43 23.35 9.64
N VAL A 123 -4.90 22.12 9.85
CA VAL A 123 -6.31 21.73 9.63
C VAL A 123 -6.97 21.30 10.94
N LEU A 124 -6.33 20.41 11.71
CA LEU A 124 -6.85 19.90 12.97
C LEU A 124 -7.26 21.02 13.96
N PRO A 125 -6.55 22.15 14.10
CA PRO A 125 -6.99 23.24 14.98
C PRO A 125 -8.31 23.90 14.57
N ARG A 126 -8.75 23.71 13.31
CA ARG A 126 -10.02 24.25 12.78
C ARG A 126 -11.17 23.25 12.86
N VAL A 127 -10.91 21.96 13.08
CA VAL A 127 -11.96 20.93 13.22
C VAL A 127 -12.73 21.16 14.52
N ARG A 128 -14.06 21.29 14.44
CA ARG A 128 -14.89 21.58 15.63
C ARG A 128 -15.69 20.37 16.13
N SER A 129 -16.00 19.45 15.23
CA SER A 129 -16.85 18.29 15.50
C SER A 129 -16.02 17.03 15.75
N PRO A 130 -16.54 16.04 16.50
CA PRO A 130 -15.94 14.72 16.56
C PRO A 130 -15.78 14.12 15.16
N PHE A 131 -14.69 13.40 14.90
CA PHE A 131 -14.39 12.85 13.58
C PHE A 131 -13.68 11.49 13.68
N VAL A 132 -13.79 10.70 12.60
CA VAL A 132 -13.01 9.48 12.41
C VAL A 132 -11.88 9.79 11.43
N LEU A 133 -10.66 9.36 11.74
CA LEU A 133 -9.50 9.55 10.87
C LEU A 133 -9.18 8.26 10.12
N VAL A 134 -8.91 8.36 8.82
CA VAL A 134 -8.31 7.31 8.00
C VAL A 134 -7.01 7.85 7.43
N SER A 135 -5.89 7.16 7.63
CA SER A 135 -4.61 7.56 7.02
C SER A 135 -3.99 6.45 6.19
N GLY A 136 -3.55 6.77 4.97
CA GLY A 136 -3.02 5.81 4.03
C GLY A 136 -2.55 6.43 2.71
N ASP A 137 -2.64 5.63 1.63
CA ASP A 137 -2.24 6.03 0.26
C ASP A 137 -0.75 6.46 0.17
N SER A 138 0.11 5.77 0.92
CA SER A 138 1.53 6.07 1.03
C SER A 138 2.38 4.88 1.50
N ASP A 139 3.64 4.85 1.07
CA ASP A 139 4.69 3.99 1.62
C ASP A 139 5.13 4.44 3.03
N ALA A 140 4.86 5.68 3.43
CA ALA A 140 5.21 6.21 4.74
C ALA A 140 4.37 5.57 5.85
N SER A 141 4.96 5.49 7.04
CA SER A 141 4.30 4.98 8.24
C SER A 141 3.67 6.11 9.07
N ALA A 142 2.66 5.75 9.87
CA ALA A 142 2.09 6.64 10.87
C ALA A 142 1.68 5.89 12.13
N GLY A 143 1.60 6.60 13.26
CA GLY A 143 1.36 6.00 14.56
C GLY A 143 2.22 6.66 15.60
N ALA A 144 3.45 6.14 15.80
CA ALA A 144 4.37 6.57 16.84
C ALA A 144 4.67 8.07 16.79
N ARG A 145 5.00 8.60 15.60
CA ARG A 145 5.27 10.04 15.42
C ARG A 145 4.04 10.93 15.66
N HIS A 146 2.84 10.38 15.49
CA HIS A 146 1.59 11.14 15.55
C HIS A 146 0.74 10.76 16.77
N GLU A 147 1.36 10.22 17.82
CA GLU A 147 0.65 9.70 19.00
C GLU A 147 -0.21 10.77 19.70
N ALA A 148 0.16 12.04 19.61
CA ALA A 148 -0.65 13.15 20.11
C ALA A 148 -2.08 13.21 19.51
N LEU A 149 -2.30 12.69 18.30
CA LEU A 149 -3.65 12.54 17.74
C LEU A 149 -4.55 11.67 18.63
N LEU A 150 -3.99 10.61 19.21
CA LEU A 150 -4.69 9.69 20.10
C LEU A 150 -4.99 10.30 21.47
N ALA A 151 -4.61 11.56 21.74
CA ALA A 151 -5.03 12.32 22.91
C ALA A 151 -6.12 13.35 22.57
N ASP A 152 -6.35 13.66 21.28
CA ASP A 152 -7.34 14.66 20.88
C ASP A 152 -8.76 14.19 21.25
N PRO A 153 -9.55 14.98 21.99
CA PRO A 153 -10.90 14.59 22.40
C PRO A 153 -11.90 14.53 21.24
N ARG A 154 -11.59 15.18 20.09
CA ARG A 154 -12.43 15.16 18.90
C ARG A 154 -12.18 13.92 18.04
N LEU A 155 -11.02 13.27 18.19
CA LEU A 155 -10.73 12.03 17.48
C LEU A 155 -11.53 10.89 18.09
N VAL A 156 -12.54 10.40 17.37
CA VAL A 156 -13.33 9.25 17.79
C VAL A 156 -12.51 7.97 17.64
N HIS A 157 -11.98 7.75 16.43
CA HIS A 157 -11.17 6.57 16.11
C HIS A 157 -10.23 6.87 14.95
N TRP A 158 -9.10 6.18 14.91
CA TRP A 158 -8.11 6.28 13.84
C TRP A 158 -7.84 4.93 13.18
N PHE A 159 -8.14 4.85 11.88
CA PHE A 159 -7.80 3.73 11.01
C PHE A 159 -6.51 4.04 10.23
N VAL A 160 -5.50 3.19 10.33
CA VAL A 160 -4.14 3.52 9.86
C VAL A 160 -3.50 2.40 9.05
N GLN A 161 -3.09 2.71 7.81
CA GLN A 161 -2.21 1.88 6.99
C GLN A 161 -0.74 2.10 7.40
N ASN A 162 0.11 1.08 7.24
CA ASN A 162 1.54 1.15 7.59
C ASN A 162 1.77 1.65 9.04
N CYS A 163 1.04 1.10 10.01
CA CYS A 163 1.12 1.60 11.38
C CYS A 163 2.45 1.24 12.06
N ASP A 164 3.21 2.25 12.49
CA ASP A 164 4.48 2.09 13.23
C ASP A 164 4.33 2.23 14.75
N ARG A 165 3.11 2.41 15.25
CA ARG A 165 2.86 2.47 16.69
C ARG A 165 3.00 1.06 17.30
N PRO A 166 3.77 0.88 18.38
CA PRO A 166 3.78 -0.37 19.13
C PRO A 166 2.45 -0.64 19.85
N GLY A 167 2.09 -1.92 20.00
CA GLY A 167 0.96 -2.35 20.83
C GLY A 167 -0.44 -1.96 20.32
N ARG A 168 -1.47 -2.48 21.00
CA ARG A 168 -2.87 -2.15 20.72
C ARG A 168 -3.27 -0.85 21.41
N HIS A 169 -4.27 -0.16 20.87
CA HIS A 169 -4.82 1.06 21.46
C HIS A 169 -6.33 1.15 21.16
N PRO A 170 -7.18 1.50 22.13
CA PRO A 170 -8.64 1.42 21.98
C PRO A 170 -9.21 2.34 20.88
N ARG A 171 -8.56 3.47 20.60
CA ARG A 171 -8.96 4.42 19.54
C ARG A 171 -8.19 4.27 18.22
N LEU A 172 -7.47 3.16 18.03
CA LEU A 172 -6.66 2.93 16.83
C LEU A 172 -6.87 1.51 16.29
N THR A 173 -7.15 1.42 15.00
CA THR A 173 -7.21 0.15 14.26
C THR A 173 -6.25 0.20 13.09
N ARG A 174 -5.41 -0.83 12.98
CA ARG A 174 -4.57 -1.03 11.79
C ARG A 174 -5.46 -1.53 10.66
N ILE A 175 -5.23 -1.04 9.46
CA ILE A 175 -5.97 -1.48 8.27
C ILE A 175 -5.00 -1.91 7.18
N PRO A 176 -5.36 -2.88 6.33
CA PRO A 176 -4.50 -3.37 5.26
C PRO A 176 -4.25 -2.29 4.22
N ILE A 177 -3.06 -2.31 3.60
CA ILE A 177 -2.88 -1.60 2.32
C ILE A 177 -3.69 -2.24 1.19
N GLY A 178 -3.94 -3.54 1.30
CA GLY A 178 -4.79 -4.28 0.38
C GLY A 178 -4.11 -4.56 -0.95
N LEU A 179 -4.86 -4.52 -2.05
CA LEU A 179 -4.32 -4.61 -3.40
C LEU A 179 -3.80 -3.26 -3.91
N ASP A 180 -2.89 -3.30 -4.87
CA ASP A 180 -2.44 -2.08 -5.54
C ASP A 180 -3.55 -1.52 -6.45
N ASN A 181 -3.43 -0.26 -6.86
CA ASN A 181 -4.34 0.35 -7.82
C ASN A 181 -3.79 0.20 -9.26
N PRO A 182 -4.55 -0.36 -10.21
CA PRO A 182 -4.08 -0.49 -11.59
C PRO A 182 -3.87 0.87 -12.29
N VAL A 183 -4.49 1.94 -11.79
CA VAL A 183 -4.44 3.27 -12.42
C VAL A 183 -3.40 4.17 -11.75
N TYR A 184 -2.12 3.98 -12.08
CA TYR A 184 -1.08 4.99 -11.79
C TYR A 184 -0.96 5.99 -12.93
N THR A 185 -1.44 7.21 -12.71
CA THR A 185 -1.30 8.30 -13.68
C THR A 185 -0.39 9.38 -13.12
N LYS A 186 0.93 9.14 -13.11
CA LYS A 186 1.89 10.25 -13.03
C LYS A 186 2.52 10.47 -14.40
N PHE A 187 2.18 11.60 -15.01
CA PHE A 187 2.99 12.22 -16.06
C PHE A 187 4.45 12.38 -15.59
N GLU A 188 4.70 12.56 -14.28
CA GLU A 188 6.04 12.56 -13.69
C GLU A 188 6.75 11.20 -13.76
N LYS A 189 6.03 10.07 -13.60
CA LYS A 189 6.61 8.73 -13.85
C LYS A 189 6.88 8.55 -15.34
N ARG A 190 5.99 9.03 -16.22
CA ARG A 190 6.20 9.03 -17.69
C ARG A 190 7.35 9.94 -18.13
N LEU A 191 7.55 11.08 -17.48
CA LEU A 191 8.62 12.04 -17.77
C LEU A 191 9.95 11.55 -17.19
N GLY A 192 9.97 11.03 -15.96
CA GLY A 192 11.14 10.35 -15.40
C GLY A 192 11.52 9.12 -16.21
N PHE A 193 10.53 8.38 -16.71
CA PHE A 193 10.74 7.27 -17.65
C PHE A 193 11.24 7.75 -19.02
N ALA A 194 10.69 8.82 -19.58
CA ALA A 194 11.14 9.44 -20.82
C ALA A 194 12.57 9.99 -20.69
N LEU A 195 12.94 10.58 -19.56
CA LEU A 195 14.30 11.00 -19.25
C LEU A 195 15.23 9.78 -19.16
N THR A 196 14.78 8.70 -18.51
CA THR A 196 15.57 7.45 -18.37
C THR A 196 15.78 6.77 -19.73
N MET A 197 14.77 6.79 -20.61
CA MET A 197 14.83 6.32 -21.99
C MET A 197 15.75 7.20 -22.86
N ALA A 198 15.64 8.52 -22.76
CA ALA A 198 16.49 9.47 -23.48
C ALA A 198 17.97 9.39 -23.05
N LEU A 199 18.23 9.00 -21.80
CA LEU A 199 19.57 8.73 -21.28
C LEU A 199 20.07 7.30 -21.60
N GLY A 200 19.32 6.52 -22.41
CA GLY A 200 19.74 5.21 -22.94
C GLY A 200 19.84 4.08 -21.91
N ARG A 201 19.09 4.16 -20.80
CA ARG A 201 19.31 3.32 -19.60
C ARG A 201 18.23 2.29 -19.28
N THR A 202 17.27 2.07 -20.17
CA THR A 202 16.34 0.94 -20.08
C THR A 202 16.24 0.25 -21.44
N PRO A 203 16.52 -1.06 -21.56
CA PRO A 203 16.01 -1.80 -22.69
C PRO A 203 14.48 -1.75 -22.63
N PHE A 204 13.82 -1.66 -23.79
CA PHE A 204 12.38 -1.76 -23.92
C PHE A 204 11.90 -3.03 -23.20
N ASP A 205 11.41 -2.89 -21.97
CA ASP A 205 10.77 -3.99 -21.24
C ASP A 205 9.26 -3.88 -21.53
N PRO A 206 8.69 -4.75 -22.39
CA PRO A 206 7.27 -4.74 -22.71
C PRO A 206 6.37 -5.01 -21.50
N SER A 207 6.89 -5.47 -20.35
CA SER A 207 6.14 -5.54 -19.09
C SER A 207 5.88 -4.16 -18.45
N ILE A 208 6.44 -3.08 -19.00
CA ILE A 208 6.21 -1.70 -18.55
C ILE A 208 4.96 -1.08 -19.21
N GLN A 209 4.46 -1.65 -20.32
CA GLN A 209 3.38 -1.04 -21.08
C GLN A 209 1.98 -1.22 -20.47
N ARG A 210 1.80 -2.11 -19.48
CA ARG A 210 0.59 -2.17 -18.66
C ARG A 210 0.95 -2.49 -17.22
N ASN A 211 0.55 -1.63 -16.30
CA ASN A 211 0.65 -1.94 -14.88
C ASN A 211 -0.57 -2.79 -14.52
N ASP A 212 -0.54 -4.07 -14.89
CA ASP A 212 -1.60 -5.06 -14.57
C ASP A 212 -1.67 -5.35 -13.04
N ILE A 213 -0.76 -4.75 -12.26
CA ILE A 213 -0.72 -4.84 -10.80
C ILE A 213 -2.00 -4.22 -10.24
N GLY A 214 -2.72 -4.98 -9.41
CA GLY A 214 -3.98 -4.50 -8.83
C GLY A 214 -5.22 -4.73 -9.70
N ASP A 215 -5.11 -5.39 -10.86
CA ASP A 215 -6.27 -5.83 -11.63
C ASP A 215 -7.04 -6.91 -10.87
N GLN A 216 -8.05 -6.48 -10.11
CA GLN A 216 -8.82 -7.35 -9.25
C GLN A 216 -9.64 -8.39 -10.03
N ALA A 217 -10.13 -8.06 -11.23
CA ALA A 217 -10.91 -8.99 -12.05
C ALA A 217 -10.01 -10.14 -12.51
N ARG A 218 -8.80 -9.80 -12.98
CA ARG A 218 -7.82 -10.78 -13.42
C ARG A 218 -7.26 -11.62 -12.28
N LEU A 219 -6.99 -11.02 -11.12
CA LEU A 219 -6.60 -11.76 -9.91
C LEU A 219 -7.66 -12.81 -9.53
N GLN A 220 -8.95 -12.43 -9.56
CA GLN A 220 -10.06 -13.34 -9.27
C GLN A 220 -10.18 -14.47 -10.30
N ALA A 221 -9.99 -14.14 -11.59
CA ALA A 221 -9.98 -15.14 -12.65
C ALA A 221 -8.85 -16.17 -12.46
N VAL A 222 -7.65 -15.73 -12.10
CA VAL A 222 -6.53 -16.64 -11.80
C VAL A 222 -6.81 -17.45 -10.53
N ALA A 223 -7.25 -16.81 -9.45
CA ALA A 223 -7.55 -17.50 -8.20
C ALA A 223 -8.54 -18.66 -8.39
N ALA A 224 -9.52 -18.49 -9.29
CA ALA A 224 -10.51 -19.51 -9.62
C ALA A 224 -9.94 -20.73 -10.38
N THR A 225 -8.78 -20.61 -11.03
CA THR A 225 -8.14 -21.70 -11.77
C THR A 225 -7.06 -22.43 -10.97
N LEU A 226 -6.64 -21.88 -9.83
CA LEU A 226 -5.60 -22.49 -9.00
C LEU A 226 -6.09 -23.77 -8.30
N PRO A 227 -5.21 -24.77 -8.11
CA PRO A 227 -5.50 -25.91 -7.25
C PRO A 227 -5.91 -25.47 -5.84
N PRO A 228 -6.79 -26.23 -5.16
CA PRO A 228 -7.12 -25.97 -3.76
C PRO A 228 -5.86 -25.89 -2.89
N PRO A 229 -5.78 -24.99 -1.88
CA PRO A 229 -4.59 -24.84 -1.04
C PRO A 229 -4.09 -26.16 -0.42
N ALA A 230 -5.01 -27.03 -0.03
CA ALA A 230 -4.71 -28.34 0.54
C ALA A 230 -4.01 -29.32 -0.42
N ALA A 231 -4.10 -29.11 -1.74
CA ALA A 231 -3.45 -29.95 -2.74
C ALA A 231 -2.04 -29.43 -3.14
N ARG A 232 -1.66 -28.23 -2.70
CA ARG A 232 -0.42 -27.59 -3.15
C ARG A 232 0.81 -28.17 -2.46
N PRO A 233 1.97 -28.25 -3.14
CA PRO A 233 3.23 -28.65 -2.52
C PRO A 233 3.61 -27.75 -1.32
N CYS A 234 4.17 -28.36 -0.26
CA CYS A 234 4.61 -27.64 0.94
C CYS A 234 5.97 -26.97 0.73
N ARG A 235 5.97 -25.84 0.02
CA ARG A 235 7.14 -25.03 -0.29
C ARG A 235 6.78 -23.55 -0.38
N ALA A 236 7.77 -22.68 -0.22
CA ALA A 236 7.60 -21.23 -0.25
C ALA A 236 8.06 -20.64 -1.59
N LEU A 237 7.20 -19.84 -2.21
CA LEU A 237 7.54 -19.02 -3.38
C LEU A 237 8.24 -17.73 -2.92
N ALA A 238 9.24 -17.28 -3.69
CA ALA A 238 9.95 -16.04 -3.44
C ALA A 238 10.06 -15.24 -4.73
N THR A 239 9.43 -14.05 -4.73
CA THR A 239 9.41 -13.13 -5.89
C THR A 239 10.00 -11.75 -5.62
N PHE A 240 10.32 -11.42 -4.36
CA PHE A 240 10.69 -10.07 -3.92
C PHE A 240 12.04 -9.59 -4.47
N HIS A 241 12.93 -10.51 -4.83
CA HIS A 241 14.27 -10.23 -5.33
C HIS A 241 14.27 -9.81 -6.80
N GLN A 242 13.24 -10.14 -7.58
CA GLN A 242 13.17 -9.78 -9.00
C GLN A 242 12.50 -8.43 -9.26
N ASN A 243 11.92 -7.80 -8.24
CA ASN A 243 11.29 -6.48 -8.36
C ASN A 243 12.26 -5.31 -8.07
N GLN A 244 13.56 -5.53 -8.33
CA GLN A 244 14.59 -4.51 -8.14
C GLN A 244 14.56 -3.52 -9.30
N LYS A 245 14.19 -2.26 -9.01
CA LYS A 245 14.32 -1.16 -9.97
C LYS A 245 15.78 -1.02 -10.38
N ILE A 246 16.04 -0.90 -11.67
CA ILE A 246 17.39 -0.76 -12.27
C ILE A 246 18.19 0.39 -11.62
N ILE A 247 17.52 1.45 -11.12
CA ILE A 247 18.17 2.68 -10.62
C ILE A 247 18.16 2.82 -9.09
N ARG A 248 17.38 2.02 -8.35
CA ARG A 248 17.38 1.77 -6.88
C ARG A 248 15.96 1.50 -6.34
N PRO A 249 15.83 0.76 -5.23
CA PRO A 249 16.92 0.19 -4.46
C PRO A 249 17.30 -1.22 -4.93
N SER A 250 18.60 -1.45 -5.03
CA SER A 250 19.14 -2.81 -4.95
C SER A 250 18.74 -3.42 -3.60
N LEU A 251 18.85 -4.74 -3.40
CA LEU A 251 18.66 -5.37 -2.08
C LEU A 251 19.33 -4.61 -0.90
N ARG A 252 20.36 -3.80 -1.17
CA ARG A 252 21.07 -2.98 -0.18
C ARG A 252 20.27 -1.86 0.49
N ASP A 253 19.15 -1.37 -0.07
CA ASP A 253 18.35 -0.32 0.61
C ASP A 253 17.03 -0.85 1.22
N LEU A 254 16.82 -2.18 1.25
CA LEU A 254 15.68 -2.84 1.92
C LEU A 254 16.21 -4.02 2.76
N PRO A 255 16.60 -3.80 4.04
CA PRO A 255 17.36 -4.77 4.83
C PRO A 255 16.64 -6.10 4.99
N ASP A 256 15.32 -6.07 5.17
CA ASP A 256 14.51 -7.29 5.34
C ASP A 256 14.55 -8.22 4.12
N ARG A 257 14.54 -7.66 2.91
CA ARG A 257 14.67 -8.44 1.67
C ARG A 257 16.06 -9.02 1.50
N ALA A 258 17.09 -8.24 1.86
CA ALA A 258 18.45 -8.74 1.85
C ALA A 258 18.60 -9.91 2.84
N GLU A 259 18.14 -9.77 4.07
CA GLU A 259 18.19 -10.83 5.09
C GLU A 259 17.44 -12.08 4.63
N ALA A 260 16.23 -11.94 4.08
CA ALA A 260 15.47 -13.06 3.52
C ALA A 260 16.23 -13.78 2.40
N TRP A 261 16.83 -13.02 1.47
CA TRP A 261 17.65 -13.60 0.39
C TRP A 261 18.85 -14.36 0.92
N HIS A 262 19.65 -13.76 1.82
CA HIS A 262 20.85 -14.39 2.36
C HIS A 262 20.52 -15.65 3.16
N ALA A 263 19.41 -15.64 3.91
CA ALA A 263 19.00 -16.80 4.70
C ALA A 263 18.45 -17.95 3.85
N LEU A 264 17.75 -17.66 2.75
CA LEU A 264 16.88 -18.65 2.10
C LEU A 264 17.19 -18.95 0.63
N ALA A 265 18.04 -18.19 -0.05
CA ALA A 265 18.29 -18.37 -1.49
C ALA A 265 18.79 -19.79 -1.86
N GLN A 266 19.43 -20.49 -0.92
CA GLN A 266 19.93 -21.86 -1.09
C GLN A 266 19.04 -22.91 -0.40
N SER A 267 17.93 -22.50 0.22
CA SER A 267 17.04 -23.40 0.94
C SER A 267 16.23 -24.28 -0.02
N PRO A 268 16.22 -25.62 0.12
CA PRO A 268 15.50 -26.51 -0.78
C PRO A 268 13.97 -26.39 -0.66
N CYS A 269 13.47 -25.80 0.44
CA CYS A 269 12.04 -25.57 0.64
C CYS A 269 11.55 -24.22 0.09
N CYS A 270 12.45 -23.41 -0.46
CA CYS A 270 12.14 -22.10 -1.04
C CYS A 270 12.45 -22.07 -2.54
N HIS A 271 11.56 -21.49 -3.33
CA HIS A 271 11.74 -21.32 -4.77
C HIS A 271 11.89 -19.84 -5.13
N PHE A 272 13.11 -19.44 -5.45
CA PHE A 272 13.41 -18.11 -5.97
C PHE A 272 13.26 -18.09 -7.49
N VAL A 273 12.34 -17.29 -7.99
CA VAL A 273 12.13 -17.15 -9.44
C VAL A 273 13.39 -16.61 -10.12
N SER A 274 13.72 -17.14 -11.30
CA SER A 274 14.96 -16.83 -12.02
C SER A 274 14.93 -15.50 -12.78
N ARG A 275 13.73 -14.97 -13.04
CA ARG A 275 13.53 -13.71 -13.78
C ARG A 275 12.33 -12.93 -13.23
N ARG A 276 12.24 -11.67 -13.63
CA ARG A 276 11.03 -10.87 -13.45
C ARG A 276 9.87 -11.52 -14.22
N LEU A 277 8.75 -11.69 -13.53
CA LEU A 277 7.53 -12.29 -14.08
C LEU A 277 6.51 -11.20 -14.41
N ARG A 278 5.63 -11.49 -15.37
CA ARG A 278 4.40 -10.70 -15.53
C ARG A 278 3.48 -10.96 -14.34
N GLN A 279 2.58 -10.03 -14.04
CA GLN A 279 1.73 -10.14 -12.85
C GLN A 279 0.88 -11.41 -12.86
N GLU A 280 0.18 -11.71 -13.96
CA GLU A 280 -0.59 -12.96 -14.08
C GLU A 280 0.30 -14.20 -13.92
N GLU A 281 1.51 -14.20 -14.50
CA GLU A 281 2.45 -15.33 -14.34
C GLU A 281 2.87 -15.50 -12.88
N CYS A 282 3.05 -14.40 -12.14
CA CYS A 282 3.30 -14.43 -10.71
C CYS A 282 2.13 -15.06 -9.96
N TRP A 283 0.90 -14.62 -10.24
CA TRP A 283 -0.30 -15.16 -9.61
C TRP A 283 -0.53 -16.63 -9.91
N THR A 284 -0.37 -17.06 -11.17
CA THR A 284 -0.53 -18.46 -11.57
C THR A 284 0.45 -19.38 -10.83
N ARG A 285 1.68 -18.92 -10.56
CA ARG A 285 2.66 -19.71 -9.82
C ARG A 285 2.19 -20.09 -8.42
N HIS A 286 1.35 -19.30 -7.75
CA HIS A 286 0.83 -19.63 -6.42
C HIS A 286 0.14 -21.00 -6.36
N GLY A 287 -0.35 -21.53 -7.50
CA GLY A 287 -0.92 -22.88 -7.59
C GLY A 287 0.03 -24.00 -7.16
N ASP A 288 1.35 -23.79 -7.23
CA ASP A 288 2.35 -24.79 -6.86
C ASP A 288 3.04 -24.53 -5.51
N PHE A 289 2.49 -23.63 -4.68
CA PHE A 289 3.10 -23.24 -3.41
C PHE A 289 2.06 -23.05 -2.29
N ALA A 290 2.34 -23.66 -1.15
CA ALA A 290 1.59 -23.42 0.09
C ALA A 290 1.93 -22.06 0.74
N PHE A 291 3.16 -21.54 0.54
CA PHE A 291 3.64 -20.31 1.18
C PHE A 291 4.22 -19.30 0.18
N GLU A 292 4.22 -18.02 0.53
CA GLU A 292 4.92 -16.94 -0.19
C GLU A 292 5.77 -16.14 0.80
N LEU A 293 7.06 -15.97 0.51
CA LEU A 293 7.93 -15.09 1.28
C LEU A 293 7.52 -13.62 1.00
N SER A 294 7.06 -12.93 2.04
CA SER A 294 6.58 -11.56 1.99
C SER A 294 7.39 -10.64 2.93
N PRO A 295 8.68 -10.42 2.64
CA PRO A 295 9.44 -9.38 3.32
C PRO A 295 8.85 -8.00 3.02
N ARG A 296 9.18 -7.04 3.88
CA ARG A 296 8.62 -5.69 3.84
C ARG A 296 8.69 -5.01 2.46
N GLY A 297 7.69 -4.17 2.21
CA GLY A 297 7.58 -3.28 1.06
C GLY A 297 8.59 -2.13 1.09
N ASN A 298 8.24 -1.01 0.46
CA ASN A 298 8.90 0.26 0.76
C ASN A 298 8.46 0.78 2.14
N GLY A 299 7.22 0.46 2.55
CA GLY A 299 6.71 0.64 3.91
C GLY A 299 6.75 -0.65 4.72
N LEU A 300 6.05 -0.65 5.86
CA LEU A 300 5.91 -1.83 6.72
C LEU A 300 5.12 -2.96 6.05
N ASP A 301 4.09 -2.61 5.28
CA ASP A 301 3.19 -3.54 4.60
C ASP A 301 3.65 -3.83 3.15
N CYS A 302 3.09 -4.87 2.53
CA CYS A 302 3.41 -5.28 1.16
C CYS A 302 2.17 -5.81 0.42
N PHE A 303 1.93 -5.35 -0.82
CA PHE A 303 0.83 -5.83 -1.67
C PHE A 303 0.83 -7.35 -1.83
N ARG A 304 2.02 -7.94 -1.91
CA ARG A 304 2.23 -9.38 -2.01
C ARG A 304 1.59 -10.16 -0.87
N THR A 305 1.59 -9.64 0.36
CA THR A 305 0.94 -10.28 1.51
C THR A 305 -0.54 -10.52 1.21
N TRP A 306 -1.21 -9.49 0.69
CA TRP A 306 -2.63 -9.51 0.40
C TRP A 306 -2.96 -10.32 -0.84
N GLU A 307 -2.13 -10.24 -1.89
CA GLU A 307 -2.25 -11.08 -3.09
C GLU A 307 -2.10 -12.57 -2.76
N ALA A 308 -1.13 -12.94 -1.92
CA ALA A 308 -0.91 -14.32 -1.50
C ALA A 308 -2.15 -14.90 -0.81
N LEU A 309 -2.73 -14.16 0.14
CA LEU A 309 -3.96 -14.57 0.84
C LEU A 309 -5.12 -14.77 -0.14
N LEU A 310 -5.32 -13.85 -1.08
CA LEU A 310 -6.39 -13.93 -2.09
C LEU A 310 -6.18 -15.07 -3.10
N LEU A 311 -4.95 -15.52 -3.31
CA LEU A 311 -4.60 -16.67 -4.14
C LEU A 311 -4.58 -18.00 -3.37
N GLY A 312 -4.89 -17.99 -2.07
CA GLY A 312 -4.91 -19.19 -1.22
C GLY A 312 -3.53 -19.68 -0.79
N THR A 313 -2.55 -18.79 -0.71
CA THR A 313 -1.19 -19.05 -0.24
C THR A 313 -0.95 -18.32 1.08
N ILE A 314 -0.25 -18.97 2.03
CA ILE A 314 0.03 -18.40 3.35
C ILE A 314 1.28 -17.49 3.24
N PRO A 315 1.16 -16.16 3.44
CA PRO A 315 2.33 -15.29 3.47
C PRO A 315 3.16 -15.53 4.74
N ILE A 316 4.49 -15.48 4.57
CA ILE A 316 5.47 -15.45 5.66
C ILE A 316 6.03 -14.04 5.74
N VAL A 317 5.83 -13.37 6.88
CA VAL A 317 6.24 -11.99 7.14
C VAL A 317 7.15 -11.91 8.37
N ARG A 318 8.02 -10.90 8.41
CA ARG A 318 8.78 -10.59 9.61
C ARG A 318 7.95 -9.79 10.61
N THR A 319 8.06 -10.14 11.89
CA THR A 319 7.43 -9.44 13.02
C THR A 319 7.62 -7.92 12.92
N SER A 320 6.55 -7.21 13.24
CA SER A 320 6.48 -5.76 13.11
C SER A 320 5.36 -5.20 13.97
N THR A 321 5.23 -3.88 13.95
CA THR A 321 4.07 -3.20 14.52
C THR A 321 2.77 -3.50 13.77
N LEU A 322 2.79 -4.24 12.65
CA LEU A 322 1.59 -4.73 11.97
C LEU A 322 1.09 -6.09 12.49
N ASP A 323 1.81 -6.78 13.38
CA ASP A 323 1.39 -8.09 13.90
C ASP A 323 -0.06 -8.10 14.42
N PRO A 324 -0.54 -7.06 15.15
CA PRO A 324 -1.94 -6.99 15.57
C PRO A 324 -2.94 -6.98 14.42
N LEU A 325 -2.59 -6.45 13.23
CA LEU A 325 -3.48 -6.49 12.06
C LEU A 325 -3.76 -7.93 11.62
N TYR A 326 -2.74 -8.79 11.66
CA TYR A 326 -2.89 -10.18 11.25
C TYR A 326 -3.60 -11.00 12.33
N GLU A 327 -3.26 -10.76 13.59
CA GLU A 327 -3.82 -11.47 14.75
C GLU A 327 -5.29 -11.10 14.99
N ASP A 328 -5.63 -9.80 15.03
CA ASP A 328 -6.98 -9.33 15.38
C ASP A 328 -8.01 -9.69 14.28
N GLU A 329 -7.56 -9.79 13.03
CA GLU A 329 -8.40 -10.25 11.91
C GLU A 329 -8.35 -11.78 11.71
N ASP A 330 -7.61 -12.51 12.53
CA ASP A 330 -7.43 -13.97 12.43
C ASP A 330 -7.02 -14.42 11.01
N LEU A 331 -6.01 -13.74 10.45
CA LEU A 331 -5.50 -14.02 9.11
C LEU A 331 -4.48 -15.17 9.14
N PRO A 332 -4.46 -16.05 8.11
CA PRO A 332 -3.42 -17.07 7.95
C PRO A 332 -2.10 -16.43 7.50
N VAL A 333 -1.37 -15.86 8.45
CA VAL A 333 -0.05 -15.24 8.21
C VAL A 333 0.94 -15.86 9.17
N VAL A 334 2.08 -16.32 8.66
CA VAL A 334 3.19 -16.75 9.50
C VAL A 334 4.02 -15.52 9.87
N ILE A 335 4.14 -15.25 11.16
CA ILE A 335 4.96 -14.16 11.69
C ILE A 335 6.25 -14.75 12.28
N ILE A 336 7.39 -14.42 11.65
CA ILE A 336 8.72 -14.87 12.08
C ILE A 336 9.55 -13.73 12.67
N ARG A 337 10.51 -14.04 13.53
CA ARG A 337 11.52 -13.08 14.00
C ARG A 337 12.73 -13.06 13.07
N ASP A 338 13.08 -14.23 12.53
CA ASP A 338 14.24 -14.46 11.70
C ASP A 338 13.90 -15.35 10.49
N TRP A 339 14.41 -14.99 9.31
CA TRP A 339 14.16 -15.75 8.07
C TRP A 339 14.71 -17.19 8.11
N ARG A 340 15.69 -17.48 8.98
CA ARG A 340 16.23 -18.84 9.20
C ARG A 340 15.22 -19.79 9.85
N GLU A 341 14.12 -19.28 10.40
CA GLU A 341 13.02 -20.11 10.91
C GLU A 341 12.30 -20.85 9.78
N VAL A 342 12.40 -20.37 8.54
CA VAL A 342 11.76 -20.99 7.38
C VAL A 342 12.53 -22.26 6.96
N THR A 343 12.06 -23.39 7.49
CA THR A 343 12.57 -24.73 7.20
C THR A 343 11.44 -25.63 6.72
N ALA A 344 11.76 -26.75 6.05
CA ALA A 344 10.74 -27.71 5.59
C ALA A 344 9.83 -28.18 6.75
N THR A 345 10.40 -28.45 7.92
CA THR A 345 9.67 -28.85 9.13
C THR A 345 8.75 -27.73 9.63
N ALA A 346 9.23 -26.48 9.66
CA ALA A 346 8.41 -25.34 10.06
C ALA A 346 7.25 -25.09 9.08
N LEU A 347 7.50 -25.19 7.77
CA LEU A 347 6.46 -25.07 6.74
C LEU A 347 5.37 -26.14 6.91
N ALA A 348 5.76 -27.39 7.16
CA ALA A 348 4.80 -28.47 7.40
C ALA A 348 3.90 -28.19 8.61
N ARG A 349 4.51 -27.80 9.74
CA ARG A 349 3.78 -27.41 10.96
C ARG A 349 2.83 -26.24 10.70
N TRP A 350 3.30 -25.15 10.11
CA TRP A 350 2.48 -23.97 9.85
C TRP A 350 1.33 -24.25 8.88
N ARG A 351 1.50 -25.19 7.95
CA ARG A 351 0.44 -25.60 7.04
C ARG A 351 -0.70 -26.29 7.79
N GLU A 352 -0.38 -27.14 8.77
CA GLU A 352 -1.37 -27.79 9.63
C GLU A 352 -2.10 -26.76 10.50
N GLU A 353 -1.36 -25.82 11.10
CA GLU A 353 -1.91 -24.80 12.02
C GLU A 353 -2.78 -23.76 11.31
N LEU A 354 -2.40 -23.32 10.11
CA LEU A 354 -3.00 -22.15 9.44
C LEU A 354 -3.81 -22.50 8.19
N GLY A 355 -3.64 -23.69 7.61
CA GLY A 355 -4.26 -24.06 6.34
C GLY A 355 -5.79 -23.95 6.35
N GLY A 356 -6.42 -24.32 7.46
CA GLY A 356 -7.88 -24.20 7.63
C GLY A 356 -8.38 -22.76 7.60
N LYS A 357 -7.56 -21.78 8.00
CA LYS A 357 -7.94 -20.35 8.05
C LYS A 357 -7.97 -19.68 6.67
N LEU A 358 -7.41 -20.32 5.63
CA LEU A 358 -7.52 -19.82 4.25
C LEU A 358 -8.96 -19.86 3.73
N ALA A 359 -9.78 -20.79 4.24
CA ALA A 359 -11.18 -20.88 3.83
C ALA A 359 -11.96 -19.62 4.27
N GLY A 360 -12.42 -18.83 3.31
CA GLY A 360 -13.20 -17.62 3.58
C GLY A 360 -12.38 -16.39 3.97
N VAL A 361 -11.04 -16.46 3.88
CA VAL A 361 -10.15 -15.33 4.19
C VAL A 361 -10.48 -14.09 3.34
N GLU A 362 -10.98 -14.29 2.12
CA GLU A 362 -11.33 -13.23 1.19
C GLU A 362 -12.41 -12.29 1.73
N ARG A 363 -13.28 -12.77 2.64
CA ARG A 363 -14.31 -11.94 3.30
C ARG A 363 -13.70 -10.83 4.14
N ARG A 364 -12.58 -11.11 4.82
CA ARG A 364 -11.84 -10.12 5.64
C ARG A 364 -11.07 -9.12 4.79
N LEU A 365 -10.90 -9.43 3.49
CA LEU A 365 -10.18 -8.60 2.53
C LEU A 365 -11.11 -7.82 1.60
N LEU A 366 -12.43 -7.85 1.83
CA LEU A 366 -13.39 -7.02 1.09
C LEU A 366 -13.26 -5.55 1.48
N LEU A 367 -13.32 -4.65 0.50
CA LEU A 367 -13.34 -3.21 0.74
C LEU A 367 -14.52 -2.83 1.64
N SER A 368 -15.70 -3.40 1.38
CA SER A 368 -16.91 -3.14 2.18
C SER A 368 -16.70 -3.47 3.66
N THR A 369 -16.00 -4.56 4.00
CA THR A 369 -15.74 -4.93 5.40
C THR A 369 -15.02 -3.82 6.17
N TRP A 370 -14.03 -3.19 5.54
CA TRP A 370 -13.28 -2.10 6.15
C TRP A 370 -14.04 -0.78 6.13
N VAL A 371 -14.73 -0.47 5.03
CA VAL A 371 -15.56 0.74 4.93
C VAL A 371 -16.70 0.70 5.96
N ASP A 372 -17.40 -0.41 6.10
CA ASP A 372 -18.49 -0.58 7.07
C ASP A 372 -17.96 -0.43 8.50
N ARG A 373 -16.78 -0.97 8.79
CA ARG A 373 -16.14 -0.82 10.11
C ARG A 373 -15.74 0.64 10.39
N ILE A 374 -15.20 1.34 9.40
CA ILE A 374 -14.87 2.77 9.50
C ILE A 374 -16.14 3.59 9.76
N ARG A 375 -17.21 3.30 9.02
CA ARG A 375 -18.50 3.98 9.16
C ARG A 375 -19.17 3.69 10.49
N LYS A 376 -19.08 2.47 11.00
CA LYS A 376 -19.61 2.09 12.32
C LYS A 376 -18.90 2.82 13.48
N ALA A 377 -17.64 3.22 13.31
CA ALA A 377 -16.92 4.03 14.29
C ALA A 377 -17.41 5.50 14.33
N SER A 378 -18.22 5.94 13.36
CA SER A 378 -18.79 7.29 13.30
C SER A 378 -20.04 7.41 14.19
N PRO A 379 -20.02 8.23 15.25
CA PRO A 379 -21.21 8.50 16.07
C PRO A 379 -22.16 9.38 15.26
N GLY A 380 -23.19 8.77 14.66
CA GLY A 380 -24.16 9.46 13.81
C GLY A 380 -24.69 8.64 12.63
N ALA A 381 -24.07 7.49 12.32
CA ALA A 381 -24.60 6.51 11.35
C ALA A 381 -25.76 5.71 11.97
N SER A 382 -26.84 6.38 12.37
CA SER A 382 -28.14 5.72 12.44
C SER A 382 -28.49 5.34 11.01
N THR A 383 -28.63 4.03 10.79
CA THR A 383 -29.20 3.40 9.60
C THR A 383 -30.23 4.32 8.92
N ARG A 384 -29.91 4.80 7.72
CA ARG A 384 -30.92 5.23 6.75
C ARG A 384 -31.01 4.17 5.67
#